data_AF-A0A9D3X0Q1-F1
#
_entry.id   AF-A0A9D3X0Q1-F1
#
_cell.length_a   1.000
_cell.length_b   1.000
_cell.length_c   1.000
_cell.angle_alpha   90.00
_cell.angle_beta   90.00
_cell.angle_gamma   90.00
#
_symmetry.space_group_name_H-M   'P 1'
#
loop_
_entity.id
_entity.type
_entity.pdbx_description
1 polymer ?
#
loop_
_entity_poly.entity_id
_entity_poly.type
_entity_poly.pdbx_seq_one_letter_code
_entity_poly.pdbx_strand_id
1 'polypeptide(L)'
;MERSRRDLLLETLEQLEEEKLQRFEDKLSEIELKEEYRLIPLARLTHVDPSALTDLLLSSYGEDYGIEVAAGALRAVSQGDLAERLVVLTRAEITCEKVQPLSTAPLAEGATGGVEVNIREDSTAGQGRKDKCKLCPTEEDPPQEMNPEIVQGPDGNQETYRVHLPGAGSFRCSETELGFEVRAAVTVQYRYNSWDQHLREWSTPEWLVIGPLFNIRAEPATAVAAVHFPHVLCLAGGQADISQMRIAHFTDVGMTLEEPTGVRPFHAVLENPSFSLYGVIFICSGFLSIPVHSMMLIYQALRAADTTLHLYLIPNDGSLEKAIRKHEEKHQSVSVDKPPQTNGPLYFGTDYTVCCSPEAEITPKKLTFSYTSWENRQPFIEVFIEEMKRSVQLSVTESSSNEPRWEATLRPKDVKRDASSGEHHAGGGTGKTMRDHLLDTLKNLRKGELKEFKSKLTDIELEEGYDHIPRGHLESTEPVEILDLLVKHYGNDYAVKVTMMVLEAINQRALAERLRSAVRCSLKD
;
A
#
# COMPACT_ATOMS: atom_id res chain seq x y z
N MET A 1 -4.05 -42.20 -16.39
CA MET A 1 -2.71 -42.25 -17.01
C MET A 1 -2.17 -40.85 -16.85
N GLU A 2 -1.19 -40.67 -15.96
CA GLU A 2 -0.50 -39.40 -15.84
C GLU A 2 0.11 -39.09 -17.21
N ARG A 3 -0.15 -37.88 -17.72
CA ARG A 3 0.47 -37.43 -18.96
C ARG A 3 1.90 -37.05 -18.61
N SER A 4 2.83 -37.30 -19.51
CA SER A 4 4.20 -36.81 -19.34
C SER A 4 4.33 -35.43 -19.99
N ARG A 5 5.33 -34.65 -19.57
CA ARG A 5 5.68 -33.38 -20.22
C ARG A 5 5.93 -33.53 -21.72
N ARG A 6 6.47 -34.68 -22.13
CA ARG A 6 6.59 -35.09 -23.52
C ARG A 6 5.23 -35.19 -24.20
N ASP A 7 4.27 -35.85 -23.58
CA ASP A 7 2.91 -36.01 -24.14
C ASP A 7 2.20 -34.65 -24.25
N LEU A 8 2.37 -33.77 -23.26
CA LEU A 8 1.79 -32.42 -23.28
C LEU A 8 2.39 -31.54 -24.38
N LEU A 9 3.70 -31.60 -24.58
CA LEU A 9 4.38 -30.88 -25.67
C LEU A 9 3.94 -31.43 -27.03
N LEU A 10 3.88 -32.75 -27.18
CA LEU A 10 3.41 -33.39 -28.41
C LEU A 10 1.98 -33.00 -28.75
N GLU A 11 1.03 -33.11 -27.81
CA GLU A 11 -0.37 -32.71 -28.01
C GLU A 11 -0.48 -31.22 -28.40
N THR A 12 0.43 -30.38 -27.91
CA THR A 12 0.45 -28.95 -28.23
C THR A 12 0.96 -28.69 -29.64
N LEU A 13 2.04 -29.37 -30.06
CA LEU A 13 2.58 -29.24 -31.41
C LEU A 13 1.65 -29.84 -32.47
N GLU A 14 0.91 -30.90 -32.15
CA GLU A 14 -0.13 -31.48 -33.03
C GLU A 14 -1.33 -30.55 -33.25
N GLN A 15 -1.55 -29.55 -32.40
CA GLN A 15 -2.59 -28.54 -32.58
C GLN A 15 -2.20 -27.44 -33.58
N LEU A 16 -0.94 -27.41 -34.04
CA LEU A 16 -0.47 -26.43 -35.02
C LEU A 16 -0.82 -26.84 -36.45
N GLU A 17 -1.34 -25.89 -37.22
CA GLU A 17 -1.46 -26.03 -38.68
C GLU A 17 -0.06 -26.08 -39.32
N GLU A 18 0.07 -26.76 -40.46
CA GLU A 18 1.36 -27.00 -41.15
C GLU A 18 2.16 -25.70 -41.40
N GLU A 19 1.49 -24.62 -41.81
CA GLU A 19 2.14 -23.30 -42.00
C GLU A 19 2.68 -22.71 -40.69
N LYS A 20 1.96 -22.91 -39.58
CA LYS A 20 2.38 -22.42 -38.26
C LYS A 20 3.48 -23.28 -37.65
N LEU A 21 3.44 -24.59 -37.89
CA LEU A 21 4.49 -25.52 -37.49
C LEU A 21 5.80 -25.18 -38.20
N GLN A 22 5.74 -24.85 -39.50
CA GLN A 22 6.93 -24.40 -40.23
C GLN A 22 7.50 -23.09 -39.68
N ARG A 23 6.65 -22.11 -39.37
CA ARG A 23 7.09 -20.85 -38.73
C ARG A 23 7.65 -21.09 -37.32
N PHE A 24 7.12 -22.08 -36.61
CA PHE A 24 7.60 -22.47 -35.28
C PHE A 24 9.01 -23.06 -35.37
N GLU A 25 9.26 -23.95 -36.33
CA GLU A 25 10.60 -24.48 -36.64
C GLU A 25 11.60 -23.36 -36.97
N ASP A 26 11.21 -22.41 -37.83
CA ASP A 26 12.05 -21.27 -38.18
C ASP A 26 12.42 -20.45 -36.93
N LYS A 27 11.43 -20.20 -36.05
CA LYS A 27 11.64 -19.43 -34.83
C LYS A 27 12.50 -20.15 -33.79
N LEU A 28 12.48 -21.47 -33.73
CA LEU A 28 13.38 -22.23 -32.86
C LEU A 28 14.86 -22.06 -33.24
N SER A 29 15.16 -21.70 -34.48
CA SER A 29 16.53 -21.42 -34.93
C SER A 29 17.00 -19.99 -34.65
N GLU A 30 16.09 -19.11 -34.22
CA GLU A 30 16.34 -17.67 -34.00
C GLU A 30 16.06 -17.23 -32.55
N ILE A 31 15.51 -18.11 -31.71
CA ILE A 31 15.08 -17.78 -30.35
C ILE A 31 16.27 -17.50 -29.41
N GLU A 32 16.14 -16.51 -28.53
CA GLU A 32 17.17 -16.23 -27.53
C GLU A 32 17.18 -17.33 -26.46
N LEU A 33 18.35 -17.94 -26.24
CA LEU A 33 18.57 -19.01 -25.27
C LEU A 33 19.43 -18.51 -24.10
N LYS A 34 19.36 -19.22 -22.96
CA LYS A 34 20.28 -19.03 -21.82
C LYS A 34 21.71 -19.35 -22.26
N GLU A 35 22.70 -18.66 -21.69
CA GLU A 35 24.10 -18.70 -22.14
C GLU A 35 24.73 -20.10 -22.26
N GLU A 36 24.24 -21.06 -21.48
CA GLU A 36 24.71 -22.45 -21.46
C GLU A 36 24.15 -23.35 -22.57
N TYR A 37 23.13 -22.88 -23.32
CA TYR A 37 22.47 -23.65 -24.36
C TYR A 37 22.80 -23.15 -25.77
N ARG A 38 22.70 -24.05 -26.75
CA ARG A 38 22.95 -23.75 -28.17
C ARG A 38 21.70 -24.01 -28.98
N LEU A 39 21.47 -23.15 -29.97
CA LEU A 39 20.39 -23.30 -30.94
C LEU A 39 20.48 -24.65 -31.66
N ILE A 40 19.32 -25.28 -31.86
CA ILE A 40 19.21 -26.44 -32.74
C ILE A 40 19.37 -25.93 -34.18
N PRO A 41 20.33 -26.47 -34.97
CA PRO A 41 20.50 -26.05 -36.36
C PRO A 41 19.22 -26.28 -37.18
N LEU A 42 18.84 -25.31 -38.01
CA LEU A 42 17.61 -25.37 -38.84
C LEU A 42 17.51 -26.66 -39.67
N ALA A 43 18.63 -27.19 -40.16
CA ALA A 43 18.67 -28.46 -40.90
C ALA A 43 18.21 -29.70 -40.09
N ARG A 44 18.15 -29.60 -38.76
CA ARG A 44 17.60 -30.63 -37.86
C ARG A 44 16.14 -30.37 -37.48
N LEU A 45 15.59 -29.22 -37.86
CA LEU A 45 14.23 -28.79 -37.56
C LEU A 45 13.30 -28.92 -38.78
N THR A 46 13.82 -28.72 -40.00
CA THR A 46 13.01 -28.72 -41.22
C THR A 46 12.37 -30.06 -41.54
N HIS A 47 11.04 -30.07 -41.77
CA HIS A 47 10.24 -31.25 -42.16
C HIS A 47 10.24 -32.38 -41.13
N VAL A 48 10.41 -32.04 -39.85
CA VAL A 48 10.38 -33.02 -38.76
C VAL A 48 8.94 -33.15 -38.26
N ASP A 49 8.45 -34.37 -38.09
CA ASP A 49 7.12 -34.56 -37.52
C ASP A 49 7.03 -34.08 -36.06
N PRO A 50 5.84 -33.69 -35.55
CA PRO A 50 5.68 -33.15 -34.21
C PRO A 50 6.25 -34.03 -33.08
N SER A 51 6.25 -35.36 -33.23
CA SER A 51 6.83 -36.27 -32.22
C SER A 51 8.35 -36.20 -32.21
N ALA A 52 8.98 -36.27 -33.37
CA ALA A 52 10.43 -36.15 -33.47
C ALA A 52 10.92 -34.75 -33.05
N LEU A 53 10.13 -33.70 -33.32
CA LEU A 53 10.42 -32.34 -32.88
C LEU A 53 10.32 -32.20 -31.34
N THR A 54 9.32 -32.83 -30.74
CA THR A 54 9.16 -32.93 -29.28
C THR A 54 10.39 -33.57 -28.63
N ASP A 55 10.80 -34.74 -29.13
CA ASP A 55 11.96 -35.46 -28.61
C ASP A 55 13.25 -34.66 -28.78
N LEU A 56 13.40 -33.95 -29.90
CA LEU A 56 14.55 -33.10 -30.17
C LEU A 56 14.66 -31.92 -29.20
N LEU A 57 13.54 -31.26 -28.89
CA LEU A 57 13.49 -30.15 -27.93
C LEU A 57 13.86 -30.62 -26.52
N LEU A 58 13.24 -31.71 -26.05
CA LEU A 58 13.47 -32.21 -24.68
C LEU A 58 14.88 -32.81 -24.52
N SER A 59 15.41 -33.47 -25.55
CA SER A 59 16.78 -34.01 -25.50
C SER A 59 17.86 -32.93 -25.61
N SER A 60 17.57 -31.80 -26.27
CA SER A 60 18.54 -30.70 -26.43
C SER A 60 18.55 -29.73 -25.25
N TYR A 61 17.40 -29.50 -24.64
CA TYR A 61 17.21 -28.46 -23.62
C TYR A 61 16.83 -29.00 -22.24
N GLY A 62 16.48 -30.29 -22.12
CA GLY A 62 15.88 -30.85 -20.92
C GLY A 62 14.36 -30.62 -20.87
N GLU A 63 13.66 -31.28 -19.95
CA GLU A 63 12.20 -31.23 -19.92
C GLU A 63 11.64 -29.87 -19.55
N ASP A 64 12.11 -29.25 -18.46
CA ASP A 64 11.61 -27.93 -18.03
C ASP A 64 11.97 -26.83 -19.04
N TYR A 65 13.24 -26.74 -19.40
CA TYR A 65 13.71 -25.67 -20.28
C TYR A 65 13.28 -25.89 -21.74
N GLY A 66 13.14 -27.14 -22.20
CA GLY A 66 12.58 -27.45 -23.51
C GLY A 66 11.13 -26.99 -23.66
N ILE A 67 10.33 -27.09 -22.59
CA ILE A 67 8.97 -26.55 -22.54
C ILE A 67 8.97 -25.02 -22.60
N GLU A 68 9.87 -24.35 -21.88
CA GLU A 68 10.02 -22.88 -21.92
C GLU A 68 10.40 -22.38 -23.32
N VAL A 69 11.36 -23.05 -23.97
CA VAL A 69 11.79 -22.74 -25.34
C VAL A 69 10.65 -22.96 -26.33
N ALA A 70 9.91 -24.06 -26.21
CA ALA A 70 8.73 -24.31 -27.04
C ALA A 70 7.64 -23.25 -26.83
N ALA A 71 7.35 -22.87 -25.59
CA ALA A 71 6.38 -21.82 -25.29
C ALA A 71 6.81 -20.44 -25.85
N GLY A 72 8.11 -20.13 -25.79
CA GLY A 72 8.67 -18.92 -26.39
C GLY A 72 8.48 -18.88 -27.92
N ALA A 73 8.79 -19.98 -28.60
CA ALA A 73 8.60 -20.09 -30.05
C ALA A 73 7.12 -20.06 -30.44
N LEU A 74 6.21 -20.70 -29.67
CA LEU A 74 4.76 -20.62 -29.87
C LEU A 74 4.23 -19.19 -29.77
N ARG A 75 4.70 -18.40 -28.78
CA ARG A 75 4.34 -16.98 -28.67
C ARG A 75 4.83 -16.17 -29.87
N ALA A 76 6.03 -16.45 -30.35
CA ALA A 76 6.61 -15.76 -31.51
C ALA A 76 5.84 -16.03 -32.82
N VAL A 77 5.08 -17.12 -32.90
CA VAL A 77 4.21 -17.45 -34.05
C VAL A 77 2.73 -17.15 -33.80
N SER A 78 2.44 -16.27 -32.83
CA SER A 78 1.06 -15.87 -32.47
C SER A 78 0.19 -17.04 -32.00
N GLN A 79 0.78 -18.01 -31.29
CA GLN A 79 0.10 -19.13 -30.62
C GLN A 79 0.29 -19.02 -29.10
N GLY A 80 0.04 -17.82 -28.57
CA GLY A 80 0.21 -17.53 -27.14
C GLY A 80 -0.74 -18.34 -26.25
N ASP A 81 -1.95 -18.63 -26.71
CA ASP A 81 -2.92 -19.48 -26.02
C ASP A 81 -2.42 -20.93 -25.84
N LEU A 82 -1.81 -21.51 -26.88
CA LEU A 82 -1.17 -22.82 -26.80
C LEU A 82 0.08 -22.79 -25.91
N ALA A 83 0.88 -21.72 -25.98
CA ALA A 83 2.05 -21.53 -25.14
C ALA A 83 1.68 -21.50 -23.64
N GLU A 84 0.67 -20.72 -23.27
CA GLU A 84 0.24 -20.62 -21.87
C GLU A 84 -0.39 -21.92 -21.37
N ARG A 85 -1.17 -22.61 -22.21
CA ARG A 85 -1.72 -23.94 -21.87
C ARG A 85 -0.62 -24.96 -21.60
N LEU A 86 0.42 -25.01 -22.45
CA LEU A 86 1.56 -25.91 -22.30
C LEU A 86 2.31 -25.66 -20.98
N VAL A 87 2.55 -24.39 -20.65
CA VAL A 87 3.23 -24.00 -19.40
C VAL A 87 2.38 -24.32 -18.16
N VAL A 88 1.06 -24.12 -18.22
CA VAL A 88 0.16 -24.42 -17.09
C VAL A 88 0.07 -25.92 -16.83
N LEU A 89 -0.12 -26.73 -17.88
CA LEU A 89 -0.33 -28.18 -17.74
C LEU A 89 0.91 -28.90 -17.22
N THR A 90 2.10 -28.50 -17.69
CA THR A 90 3.38 -29.09 -17.24
C THR A 90 3.76 -28.71 -15.80
N ARG A 91 3.17 -27.63 -15.25
CA ARG A 91 3.31 -27.21 -13.84
C ARG A 91 2.37 -27.95 -12.89
N ALA A 92 1.21 -28.40 -13.38
CA ALA A 92 0.23 -29.13 -12.56
C ALA A 92 0.73 -30.53 -12.15
N GLU A 93 1.57 -31.17 -12.97
CA GLU A 93 2.10 -32.53 -12.73
C GLU A 93 3.08 -32.61 -11.55
N ILE A 94 3.67 -31.49 -11.10
CA ILE A 94 4.60 -31.44 -9.95
C ILE A 94 3.84 -31.69 -8.61
N THR A 95 2.51 -31.55 -8.59
CA THR A 95 1.74 -31.55 -7.34
C THR A 95 1.22 -32.93 -6.88
N CYS A 96 1.43 -34.01 -7.64
CA CYS A 96 0.75 -35.29 -7.37
C CYS A 96 1.61 -36.45 -6.82
N GLU A 97 2.94 -36.38 -6.84
CA GLU A 97 3.76 -37.48 -6.32
C GLU A 97 4.22 -37.27 -4.86
N LYS A 98 3.69 -38.17 -4.00
CA LYS A 98 4.05 -38.49 -2.61
C LYS A 98 3.41 -37.67 -1.49
N VAL A 99 2.21 -38.08 -1.11
CA VAL A 99 1.84 -38.24 0.31
C VAL A 99 1.19 -39.62 0.49
N GLN A 100 1.87 -40.54 1.19
CA GLN A 100 1.24 -41.77 1.68
C GLN A 100 0.36 -41.44 2.91
N PRO A 101 -0.84 -42.02 3.04
CA PRO A 101 -1.76 -41.64 4.10
C PRO A 101 -1.47 -42.42 5.40
N LEU A 102 -1.23 -41.71 6.49
CA LEU A 102 -1.26 -42.30 7.83
C LEU A 102 -2.71 -42.34 8.36
N SER A 103 -3.14 -43.57 8.63
CA SER A 103 -4.31 -44.04 9.39
C SER A 103 -5.06 -43.02 10.27
N THR A 104 -6.38 -42.98 10.07
CA THR A 104 -7.38 -42.31 10.90
C THR A 104 -7.78 -43.12 12.14
N ALA A 105 -8.04 -42.44 13.26
CA ALA A 105 -8.90 -42.86 14.36
C ALA A 105 -9.37 -41.62 15.18
N PRO A 106 -10.54 -41.66 15.86
CA PRO A 106 -11.52 -40.58 15.77
C PRO A 106 -11.72 -39.68 17.00
N LEU A 107 -12.43 -38.59 16.70
CA LEU A 107 -13.06 -37.54 17.50
C LEU A 107 -13.62 -37.95 18.88
N ALA A 108 -13.46 -37.03 19.83
CA ALA A 108 -14.36 -36.89 20.98
C ALA A 108 -14.78 -35.42 21.12
N GLU A 109 -16.10 -35.21 21.17
CA GLU A 109 -16.79 -33.93 21.38
C GLU A 109 -16.72 -33.48 22.84
N GLY A 110 -16.85 -32.16 23.05
CA GLY A 110 -17.50 -31.61 24.24
C GLY A 110 -16.78 -30.45 24.90
N ALA A 111 -17.29 -29.23 24.71
CA ALA A 111 -17.86 -28.39 25.78
C ALA A 111 -17.84 -26.91 25.40
N THR A 112 -19.03 -26.32 25.45
CA THR A 112 -19.33 -24.90 25.30
C THR A 112 -18.87 -24.11 26.53
N GLY A 113 -18.28 -22.93 26.30
CA GLY A 113 -17.96 -21.96 27.35
C GLY A 113 -17.79 -20.58 26.74
N GLY A 114 -18.85 -19.77 26.76
CA GLY A 114 -18.83 -18.39 26.30
C GLY A 114 -18.04 -17.50 27.27
N VAL A 115 -17.20 -16.63 26.71
CA VAL A 115 -16.59 -15.51 27.42
C VAL A 115 -16.85 -14.26 26.57
N GLU A 116 -17.71 -13.38 27.09
CA GLU A 116 -17.90 -12.02 26.58
C GLU A 116 -16.61 -11.21 26.78
N VAL A 117 -16.05 -10.68 25.70
CA VAL A 117 -14.94 -9.73 25.77
C VAL A 117 -15.49 -8.35 25.40
N ASN A 118 -15.51 -7.46 26.39
CA ASN A 118 -15.85 -6.05 26.23
C ASN A 118 -14.83 -5.37 25.29
N ILE A 119 -15.31 -4.93 24.13
CA ILE A 119 -14.57 -4.11 23.18
C ILE A 119 -14.50 -2.69 23.73
N ARG A 120 -13.30 -2.22 24.06
CA ARG A 120 -12.99 -0.80 24.20
C ARG A 120 -12.66 -0.26 22.82
N GLU A 121 -13.37 0.79 22.43
CA GLU A 121 -13.15 1.53 21.18
C GLU A 121 -11.76 2.17 21.20
N ASP A 122 -10.90 1.78 20.26
CA ASP A 122 -9.63 2.45 20.00
C ASP A 122 -9.51 2.75 18.49
N SER A 123 -9.45 4.04 18.20
CA SER A 123 -8.75 4.72 17.10
C SER A 123 -8.60 3.94 15.76
N THR A 124 -9.53 4.18 14.84
CA THR A 124 -9.54 3.63 13.47
C THR A 124 -8.56 4.36 12.54
N ALA A 125 -7.30 3.95 12.55
CA ALA A 125 -6.35 4.17 11.46
C ALA A 125 -5.26 3.08 11.54
N GLY A 126 -5.50 1.91 10.95
CA GLY A 126 -4.52 0.81 10.97
C GLY A 126 -5.06 -0.61 10.80
N GLN A 127 -6.39 -0.81 10.73
CA GLN A 127 -6.97 -2.15 10.73
C GLN A 127 -6.60 -3.00 9.49
N GLY A 128 -6.23 -2.39 8.36
CA GLY A 128 -5.97 -3.09 7.09
C GLY A 128 -4.65 -3.88 7.02
N ARG A 129 -3.67 -3.63 7.88
CA ARG A 129 -2.33 -4.27 7.82
C ARG A 129 -2.22 -5.62 8.53
N LYS A 130 -3.23 -6.01 9.30
CA LYS A 130 -3.14 -7.20 10.18
C LYS A 130 -3.42 -8.53 9.47
N ASP A 131 -4.10 -8.51 8.33
CA ASP A 131 -4.41 -9.72 7.57
C ASP A 131 -3.31 -10.03 6.55
N LYS A 132 -2.29 -10.77 7.01
CA LYS A 132 -1.20 -11.27 6.15
C LYS A 132 -1.70 -12.32 5.15
N CYS A 133 -0.98 -12.48 4.05
CA CYS A 133 -1.30 -13.45 3.00
C CYS A 133 -1.37 -14.87 3.58
N LYS A 134 -2.54 -15.53 3.44
CA LYS A 134 -2.78 -16.89 3.95
C LYS A 134 -2.14 -17.99 3.09
N LEU A 135 -1.65 -17.63 1.91
CA LEU A 135 -1.03 -18.57 0.96
C LEU A 135 0.50 -18.64 1.15
N CYS A 136 1.09 -17.63 1.77
CA CYS A 136 2.50 -17.67 2.15
C CYS A 136 2.69 -18.54 3.40
N PRO A 137 3.90 -19.10 3.62
CA PRO A 137 4.21 -19.78 4.86
C PRO A 137 3.91 -18.89 6.07
N THR A 138 3.39 -19.47 7.15
CA THR A 138 3.14 -18.73 8.38
C THR A 138 4.47 -18.28 8.99
N GLU A 139 4.54 -17.03 9.47
CA GLU A 139 5.67 -16.58 10.28
C GLU A 139 5.67 -17.33 11.63
N GLU A 140 6.69 -18.13 11.84
CA GLU A 140 7.01 -18.69 13.17
C GLU A 140 7.65 -17.59 14.03
N ASP A 141 7.21 -17.48 15.28
CA ASP A 141 7.69 -16.52 16.28
C ASP A 141 7.74 -15.05 15.79
N PRO A 142 6.58 -14.36 15.72
CA PRO A 142 6.54 -12.99 15.22
C PRO A 142 7.35 -12.05 16.13
N PRO A 143 8.13 -11.12 15.55
CA PRO A 143 8.86 -10.11 16.32
C PRO A 143 7.95 -9.25 17.19
N GLN A 144 8.50 -8.71 18.28
CA GLN A 144 7.80 -7.75 19.12
C GLN A 144 7.49 -6.47 18.33
N GLU A 145 6.24 -6.02 18.37
CA GLU A 145 5.86 -4.78 17.71
C GLU A 145 6.41 -3.56 18.47
N MET A 146 6.94 -2.59 17.72
CA MET A 146 7.45 -1.32 18.24
C MET A 146 6.86 -0.14 17.47
N ASN A 147 6.58 0.94 18.20
CA ASN A 147 6.12 2.21 17.63
C ASN A 147 7.31 3.19 17.54
N PRO A 148 7.62 3.73 16.35
CA PRO A 148 8.68 4.71 16.20
C PRO A 148 8.22 6.11 16.66
N GLU A 149 9.16 6.88 17.19
CA GLU A 149 9.03 8.34 17.26
C GLU A 149 9.21 8.90 15.84
N ILE A 150 8.24 9.67 15.34
CA ILE A 150 8.29 10.30 14.01
C ILE A 150 8.80 11.73 14.18
N VAL A 151 10.00 11.99 13.67
CA VAL A 151 10.67 13.30 13.69
C VAL A 151 10.52 13.95 12.31
N GLN A 152 9.92 15.13 12.26
CA GLN A 152 9.79 15.91 11.03
C GLN A 152 11.12 16.59 10.67
N GLY A 153 11.53 16.50 9.42
CA GLY A 153 12.70 17.21 8.89
C GLY A 153 12.48 18.73 8.80
N PRO A 154 13.55 19.52 8.62
CA PRO A 154 13.48 20.99 8.60
C PRO A 154 12.49 21.55 7.57
N ASP A 155 12.35 20.87 6.43
CA ASP A 155 11.50 21.30 5.32
C ASP A 155 10.08 20.70 5.39
N GLY A 156 9.76 19.93 6.44
CA GLY A 156 8.46 19.23 6.62
C GLY A 156 8.14 18.12 5.62
N ASN A 157 8.99 17.93 4.60
CA ASN A 157 8.75 16.97 3.52
C ASN A 157 9.38 15.57 3.75
N GLN A 158 10.29 15.44 4.71
CA GLN A 158 10.94 14.17 5.03
C GLN A 158 10.75 13.83 6.50
N GLU A 159 10.28 12.62 6.76
CA GLU A 159 10.08 12.08 8.10
C GLU A 159 11.18 11.10 8.42
N THR A 160 11.76 11.25 9.60
CA THR A 160 12.72 10.30 10.17
C THR A 160 12.04 9.53 11.29
N TYR A 161 12.10 8.21 11.24
CA TYR A 161 11.64 7.31 12.29
C TYR A 161 12.78 7.03 13.24
N ARG A 162 12.54 7.18 14.54
CA ARG A 162 13.51 6.90 15.61
C ARG A 162 12.93 5.87 16.56
N VAL A 163 13.67 4.80 16.81
CA VAL A 163 13.30 3.75 17.76
C VAL A 163 14.41 3.54 18.78
N HIS A 164 14.01 3.32 20.03
CA HIS A 164 14.91 3.00 21.13
C HIS A 164 14.64 1.55 21.53
N LEU A 165 15.56 0.66 21.19
CA LEU A 165 15.46 -0.77 21.49
C LEU A 165 16.17 -1.05 22.82
N PRO A 166 15.47 -1.58 23.84
CA PRO A 166 15.96 -1.59 25.22
C PRO A 166 17.03 -2.65 25.52
N GLY A 167 17.19 -3.64 24.64
CA GLY A 167 18.07 -4.79 24.88
C GLY A 167 17.90 -5.85 23.80
N ALA A 168 18.52 -7.01 23.99
CA ALA A 168 18.48 -8.10 23.03
C ALA A 168 17.05 -8.55 22.70
N GLY A 169 16.76 -8.79 21.43
CA GLY A 169 15.43 -9.21 20.97
C GLY A 169 15.20 -8.99 19.49
N SER A 170 14.02 -9.40 19.02
CA SER A 170 13.54 -9.18 17.66
C SER A 170 12.35 -8.22 17.69
N PHE A 171 12.44 -7.15 16.92
CA PHE A 171 11.48 -6.05 16.91
C PHE A 171 11.02 -5.75 15.49
N ARG A 172 9.75 -5.37 15.31
CA ARG A 172 9.17 -4.94 14.03
C ARG A 172 8.44 -3.62 14.20
N CYS A 173 8.75 -2.66 13.33
CA CYS A 173 8.07 -1.38 13.31
C CYS A 173 6.62 -1.51 12.82
N SER A 174 5.66 -1.01 13.59
CA SER A 174 4.23 -0.96 13.24
C SER A 174 3.92 -0.03 12.05
N GLU A 175 4.75 1.00 11.84
CA GLU A 175 4.53 2.01 10.79
C GLU A 175 5.12 1.60 9.43
N THR A 176 6.24 0.88 9.43
CA THR A 176 7.01 0.63 8.20
C THR A 176 7.31 -0.84 7.95
N GLU A 177 6.90 -1.75 8.84
CA GLU A 177 7.20 -3.19 8.82
C GLU A 177 8.69 -3.54 8.84
N LEU A 178 9.59 -2.56 8.98
CA LEU A 178 11.03 -2.76 9.06
C LEU A 178 11.37 -3.44 10.38
N GLY A 179 12.10 -4.56 10.31
CA GLY A 179 12.44 -5.35 11.49
C GLY A 179 13.93 -5.29 11.84
N PHE A 180 14.22 -5.47 13.13
CA PHE A 180 15.57 -5.47 13.68
C PHE A 180 15.73 -6.61 14.67
N GLU A 181 16.78 -7.39 14.50
CA GLU A 181 17.31 -8.27 15.53
C GLU A 181 18.49 -7.58 16.19
N VAL A 182 18.48 -7.47 17.52
CA VAL A 182 19.51 -6.74 18.27
C VAL A 182 20.08 -7.59 19.40
N ARG A 183 21.36 -7.36 19.69
CA ARG A 183 22.16 -8.04 20.74
C ARG A 183 22.24 -7.24 22.04
N ALA A 184 22.03 -5.92 21.95
CA ALA A 184 22.12 -4.98 23.07
C ALA A 184 21.21 -3.77 22.81
N ALA A 185 21.11 -2.88 23.80
CA ALA A 185 20.36 -1.64 23.65
C ALA A 185 20.94 -0.79 22.51
N VAL A 186 20.07 -0.25 21.65
CA VAL A 186 20.45 0.52 20.47
C VAL A 186 19.41 1.57 20.14
N THR A 187 19.86 2.73 19.65
CA THR A 187 18.99 3.70 18.99
C THR A 187 19.12 3.54 17.50
N VAL A 188 18.02 3.28 16.81
CA VAL A 188 17.98 3.21 15.34
C VAL A 188 17.20 4.40 14.81
N GLN A 189 17.76 5.06 13.80
CA GLN A 189 17.11 6.13 13.05
C GLN A 189 17.07 5.73 11.58
N TYR A 190 15.91 5.88 10.95
CA TYR A 190 15.78 5.57 9.54
C TYR A 190 14.69 6.39 8.85
N ARG A 191 14.71 6.38 7.52
CA ARG A 191 13.71 7.06 6.68
C ARG A 191 13.56 6.36 5.34
N TYR A 192 12.42 6.57 4.67
CA TYR A 192 12.27 6.19 3.27
C TYR A 192 13.20 7.02 2.38
N ASN A 193 13.68 6.40 1.30
CA ASN A 193 14.47 7.04 0.25
C ASN A 193 13.92 6.65 -1.13
N SER A 194 14.41 7.31 -2.18
CA SER A 194 13.89 7.19 -3.55
C SER A 194 14.76 6.25 -4.37
N TRP A 195 14.18 5.20 -4.96
CA TRP A 195 14.89 4.34 -5.91
C TRP A 195 15.32 5.11 -7.16
N ASP A 196 14.47 6.00 -7.67
CA ASP A 196 14.73 6.78 -8.89
C ASP A 196 15.92 7.74 -8.77
N GLN A 197 16.26 8.17 -7.55
CA GLN A 197 17.43 9.00 -7.30
C GLN A 197 18.74 8.24 -7.42
N HIS A 198 18.74 6.92 -7.16
CA HIS A 198 19.96 6.11 -7.12
C HIS A 198 20.08 5.12 -8.27
N LEU A 199 18.97 4.69 -8.88
CA LEU A 199 18.99 3.66 -9.95
C LEU A 199 19.30 4.21 -11.34
N ARG A 200 19.18 5.53 -11.60
CA ARG A 200 19.41 6.10 -12.94
C ARG A 200 20.80 5.82 -13.53
N GLU A 201 21.78 5.58 -12.67
CA GLU A 201 23.17 5.28 -13.07
C GLU A 201 23.45 3.76 -13.19
N TRP A 202 22.58 2.91 -12.64
CA TRP A 202 22.87 1.49 -12.39
C TRP A 202 21.77 0.52 -12.86
N SER A 203 20.63 1.01 -13.36
CA SER A 203 19.51 0.15 -13.77
C SER A 203 19.86 -0.65 -15.02
N THR A 204 20.02 -1.96 -14.87
CA THR A 204 19.86 -2.90 -15.98
C THR A 204 18.37 -3.27 -16.12
N PRO A 205 17.89 -3.65 -17.32
CA PRO A 205 16.48 -4.04 -17.53
C PRO A 205 16.04 -5.31 -16.78
N GLU A 206 16.94 -5.92 -15.99
CA GLU A 206 16.73 -7.19 -15.31
C GLU A 206 16.39 -7.03 -13.82
N TRP A 207 16.32 -5.82 -13.28
CA TRP A 207 16.05 -5.60 -11.86
C TRP A 207 14.65 -5.07 -11.61
N LEU A 208 13.96 -5.76 -10.71
CA LEU A 208 12.64 -5.39 -10.27
C LEU A 208 12.69 -4.97 -8.79
N VAL A 209 12.23 -3.76 -8.49
CA VAL A 209 12.06 -3.32 -7.11
C VAL A 209 10.90 -4.09 -6.48
N ILE A 210 11.18 -4.74 -5.35
CA ILE A 210 10.19 -5.53 -4.60
C ILE A 210 10.07 -5.10 -3.14
N GLY A 211 10.52 -3.88 -2.80
CA GLY A 211 10.35 -3.30 -1.47
C GLY A 211 10.84 -1.85 -1.39
N PRO A 212 10.50 -1.15 -0.30
CA PRO A 212 10.91 0.24 -0.10
C PRO A 212 12.42 0.36 0.15
N LEU A 213 13.00 1.49 -0.29
CA LEU A 213 14.38 1.86 -0.01
C LEU A 213 14.46 2.62 1.32
N PHE A 214 15.35 2.21 2.21
CA PHE A 214 15.56 2.83 3.52
C PHE A 214 16.96 3.41 3.64
N ASN A 215 17.08 4.58 4.26
CA ASN A 215 18.35 5.05 4.82
C ASN A 215 18.35 4.79 6.32
N ILE A 216 19.27 3.96 6.82
CA ILE A 216 19.29 3.46 8.19
C ILE A 216 20.60 3.85 8.87
N ARG A 217 20.49 4.27 10.15
CA ARG A 217 21.60 4.52 11.06
C ARG A 217 21.31 3.88 12.41
N ALA A 218 22.32 3.34 13.06
CA ALA A 218 22.19 2.73 14.38
C ALA A 218 23.36 3.09 15.29
N GLU A 219 23.08 3.37 16.56
CA GLU A 219 24.07 3.73 17.57
C GLU A 219 23.84 2.95 18.88
N PRO A 220 24.79 2.08 19.30
CA PRO A 220 25.96 1.64 18.55
C PRO A 220 25.58 0.67 17.41
N ALA A 221 26.20 0.82 16.23
CA ALA A 221 25.93 -0.02 15.05
C ALA A 221 26.10 -1.52 15.34
N THR A 222 27.12 -1.89 16.11
CA THR A 222 27.44 -3.28 16.45
C THR A 222 26.38 -3.99 17.31
N ALA A 223 25.42 -3.26 17.86
CA ALA A 223 24.32 -3.86 18.63
C ALA A 223 23.25 -4.49 17.73
N VAL A 224 23.19 -4.17 16.44
CA VAL A 224 22.23 -4.78 15.51
C VAL A 224 22.82 -6.05 14.93
N ALA A 225 22.16 -7.19 15.16
CA ALA A 225 22.54 -8.48 14.61
C ALA A 225 22.04 -8.67 13.17
N ALA A 226 20.80 -8.26 12.89
CA ALA A 226 20.20 -8.38 11.57
C ALA A 226 19.14 -7.30 11.32
N VAL A 227 18.92 -6.99 10.05
CA VAL A 227 17.80 -6.15 9.59
C VAL A 227 16.90 -6.99 8.69
N HIS A 228 15.59 -6.88 8.92
CA HIS A 228 14.54 -7.57 8.17
C HIS A 228 13.85 -6.54 7.27
N PHE A 229 14.19 -6.55 5.99
CA PHE A 229 13.66 -5.62 5.00
C PHE A 229 12.32 -6.13 4.44
N PRO A 230 11.23 -5.37 4.55
CA PRO A 230 9.94 -5.78 4.00
C PRO A 230 10.02 -5.92 2.48
N HIS A 231 9.41 -6.98 1.94
CA HIS A 231 9.23 -7.18 0.51
C HIS A 231 7.78 -7.48 0.15
N VAL A 232 7.41 -7.18 -1.09
CA VAL A 232 6.06 -7.44 -1.62
C VAL A 232 5.95 -8.79 -2.34
N LEU A 233 7.07 -9.48 -2.59
CA LEU A 233 7.09 -10.78 -3.25
C LEU A 233 6.20 -11.80 -2.51
N CYS A 234 5.36 -12.51 -3.25
CA CYS A 234 4.53 -13.59 -2.73
C CYS A 234 5.27 -14.92 -2.87
N LEU A 235 5.50 -15.61 -1.77
CA LEU A 235 6.21 -16.90 -1.72
C LEU A 235 5.25 -18.11 -1.75
N ALA A 236 3.96 -17.88 -2.03
CA ALA A 236 2.96 -18.93 -2.10
C ALA A 236 3.33 -20.00 -3.14
N GLY A 237 3.28 -21.27 -2.73
CA GLY A 237 3.48 -22.40 -3.63
C GLY A 237 4.87 -22.49 -4.28
N GLY A 238 5.89 -21.77 -3.78
CA GLY A 238 7.25 -21.81 -4.31
C GLY A 238 7.40 -21.24 -5.73
N GLN A 239 6.47 -20.37 -6.15
CA GLN A 239 6.44 -19.83 -7.52
C GLN A 239 7.61 -18.88 -7.83
N ALA A 240 8.18 -18.24 -6.82
CA ALA A 240 9.30 -17.31 -6.98
C ALA A 240 10.63 -17.98 -6.62
N ASP A 241 11.60 -17.90 -7.53
CA ASP A 241 12.98 -18.33 -7.26
C ASP A 241 13.66 -17.34 -6.30
N ILE A 242 13.62 -17.65 -5.01
CA ILE A 242 14.21 -16.82 -3.96
C ILE A 242 15.73 -16.62 -4.14
N SER A 243 16.41 -17.49 -4.92
CA SER A 243 17.83 -17.32 -5.23
C SER A 243 18.12 -16.10 -6.12
N GLN A 244 17.09 -15.50 -6.71
CA GLN A 244 17.19 -14.24 -7.47
C GLN A 244 16.99 -12.99 -6.62
N MET A 245 16.57 -13.14 -5.36
CA MET A 245 16.40 -12.00 -4.46
C MET A 245 17.78 -11.42 -4.08
N ARG A 246 17.93 -10.10 -4.17
CA ARG A 246 19.12 -9.38 -3.70
C ARG A 246 18.71 -8.20 -2.83
N ILE A 247 19.60 -7.84 -1.92
CA ILE A 247 19.51 -6.61 -1.14
C ILE A 247 20.47 -5.61 -1.76
N ALA A 248 19.94 -4.59 -2.42
CA ALA A 248 20.73 -3.50 -2.94
C ALA A 248 21.21 -2.62 -1.78
N HIS A 249 22.51 -2.37 -1.74
CA HIS A 249 23.18 -1.55 -0.75
C HIS A 249 23.92 -0.41 -1.46
N PHE A 250 23.55 0.83 -1.16
CA PHE A 250 24.20 2.00 -1.74
C PHE A 250 25.17 2.63 -0.74
N THR A 251 26.42 2.78 -1.19
CA THR A 251 27.52 3.42 -0.47
C THR A 251 28.05 4.62 -1.24
N ASP A 252 28.99 5.37 -0.65
CA ASP A 252 29.71 6.45 -1.34
C ASP A 252 30.48 5.97 -2.58
N VAL A 253 30.77 4.67 -2.70
CA VAL A 253 31.51 4.06 -3.81
C VAL A 253 30.57 3.56 -4.93
N GLY A 254 29.27 3.43 -4.65
CA GLY A 254 28.27 2.93 -5.58
C GLY A 254 27.37 1.88 -4.95
N MET A 255 26.62 1.18 -5.81
CA MET A 255 25.68 0.14 -5.42
C MET A 255 26.34 -1.25 -5.44
N THR A 256 26.17 -2.00 -4.37
CA THR A 256 26.51 -3.43 -4.28
C THR A 256 25.24 -4.26 -4.08
N LEU A 257 25.24 -5.49 -4.57
CA LEU A 257 24.15 -6.44 -4.36
C LEU A 257 24.57 -7.48 -3.32
N GLU A 258 23.90 -7.46 -2.18
CA GLU A 258 24.12 -8.42 -1.09
C GLU A 258 23.13 -9.58 -1.21
N GLU A 259 23.59 -10.78 -0.89
CA GLU A 259 22.72 -11.95 -0.79
C GLU A 259 21.98 -11.92 0.56
N PRO A 260 20.64 -12.11 0.58
CA PRO A 260 19.93 -12.21 1.83
C PRO A 260 20.37 -13.47 2.57
N THR A 261 20.77 -13.31 3.83
CA THR A 261 21.10 -14.42 4.74
C THR A 261 19.91 -15.34 5.03
N GLY A 262 18.69 -14.83 4.85
CA GLY A 262 17.46 -15.61 4.89
C GLY A 262 16.31 -14.87 4.23
N VAL A 263 15.32 -15.61 3.76
CA VAL A 263 14.09 -15.06 3.19
C VAL A 263 12.91 -15.59 3.99
N ARG A 264 12.23 -14.67 4.67
CA ARG A 264 10.98 -14.91 5.41
C ARG A 264 9.78 -14.58 4.52
N PRO A 265 8.55 -14.99 4.89
CA PRO A 265 7.35 -14.75 4.08
C PRO A 265 7.13 -13.31 3.57
N PHE A 266 7.57 -12.32 4.35
CA PHE A 266 7.40 -10.90 4.02
C PHE A 266 8.69 -10.08 4.19
N HIS A 267 9.84 -10.73 4.46
CA HIS A 267 11.08 -10.02 4.75
C HIS A 267 12.31 -10.72 4.18
N ALA A 268 13.21 -9.93 3.61
CA ALA A 268 14.59 -10.34 3.31
C ALA A 268 15.47 -10.00 4.53
N VAL A 269 16.29 -10.94 4.99
CA VAL A 269 17.11 -10.79 6.20
C VAL A 269 18.56 -10.55 5.80
N LEU A 270 19.16 -9.51 6.36
CA LEU A 270 20.59 -9.22 6.25
C LEU A 270 21.24 -9.21 7.62
N GLU A 271 22.16 -10.14 7.89
CA GLU A 271 22.94 -10.15 9.12
C GLU A 271 24.15 -9.21 9.05
N ASN A 272 24.50 -8.66 10.21
CA ASN A 272 25.65 -7.76 10.43
C ASN A 272 25.76 -6.64 9.37
N PRO A 273 24.67 -5.89 9.12
CA PRO A 273 24.66 -4.89 8.06
C PRO A 273 25.61 -3.74 8.38
N SER A 274 26.26 -3.20 7.36
CA SER A 274 26.71 -1.81 7.40
C SER A 274 25.49 -0.89 7.37
N PHE A 275 25.59 0.34 7.88
CA PHE A 275 24.44 1.25 7.95
C PHE A 275 24.53 2.36 6.90
N SER A 276 23.57 2.36 5.98
CA SER A 276 23.51 3.26 4.81
C SER A 276 22.12 3.13 4.15
N LEU A 277 22.06 3.01 2.82
CA LEU A 277 20.87 2.86 2.00
C LEU A 277 20.67 1.40 1.58
N TYR A 278 19.51 0.84 1.90
CA TYR A 278 19.18 -0.57 1.65
C TYR A 278 17.77 -0.74 1.10
N GLY A 279 17.61 -1.64 0.12
CA GLY A 279 16.32 -2.01 -0.41
C GLY A 279 16.36 -3.35 -1.13
N VAL A 280 15.20 -4.00 -1.27
CA VAL A 280 15.11 -5.35 -1.83
C VAL A 280 14.77 -5.29 -3.31
N ILE A 281 15.56 -5.98 -4.13
CA ILE A 281 15.31 -6.18 -5.56
C ILE A 281 15.20 -7.66 -5.88
N PHE A 282 14.59 -7.94 -7.03
CA PHE A 282 14.50 -9.27 -7.61
C PHE A 282 15.17 -9.23 -8.98
N ILE A 283 16.13 -10.13 -9.22
CA ILE A 283 16.75 -10.27 -10.52
C ILE A 283 15.84 -11.14 -11.40
N CYS A 284 15.38 -10.58 -12.50
CA CYS A 284 14.49 -11.22 -13.44
C CYS A 284 15.11 -11.21 -14.82
N SER A 285 15.58 -12.37 -15.27
CA SER A 285 16.02 -12.58 -16.65
C SER A 285 14.79 -12.94 -17.51
N GLY A 286 14.22 -11.98 -18.24
CA GLY A 286 13.15 -12.21 -19.23
C GLY A 286 11.71 -11.94 -18.76
N PHE A 287 10.72 -12.49 -19.49
CA PHE A 287 9.27 -12.19 -19.38
C PHE A 287 8.55 -12.86 -18.18
N LEU A 288 9.20 -13.06 -17.03
CA LEU A 288 8.58 -13.72 -15.90
C LEU A 288 7.53 -12.82 -15.23
N SER A 289 6.34 -13.38 -15.04
CA SER A 289 5.24 -12.78 -14.28
C SER A 289 5.51 -12.95 -12.79
N ILE A 290 5.95 -11.89 -12.10
CA ILE A 290 6.40 -11.96 -10.71
C ILE A 290 5.22 -11.81 -9.74
N PRO A 291 4.90 -12.83 -8.91
CA PRO A 291 3.76 -12.78 -8.02
C PRO A 291 4.04 -11.87 -6.81
N VAL A 292 3.18 -10.90 -6.57
CA VAL A 292 3.32 -9.94 -5.48
C VAL A 292 2.04 -9.78 -4.67
N HIS A 293 2.21 -9.63 -3.36
CA HIS A 293 1.19 -9.15 -2.46
C HIS A 293 0.78 -7.74 -2.86
N SER A 294 -0.52 -7.56 -3.09
CA SER A 294 -1.08 -6.34 -3.64
C SER A 294 -2.26 -5.87 -2.79
N MET A 295 -2.60 -4.60 -2.91
CA MET A 295 -3.75 -4.03 -2.24
C MET A 295 -4.50 -3.01 -3.11
N MET A 296 -5.78 -2.86 -2.82
CA MET A 296 -6.69 -1.90 -3.42
C MET A 296 -7.01 -0.78 -2.44
N LEU A 297 -6.83 0.46 -2.87
CA LEU A 297 -7.25 1.64 -2.11
C LEU A 297 -8.30 2.42 -2.90
N ILE A 298 -9.32 2.93 -2.21
CA ILE A 298 -10.40 3.70 -2.80
C ILE A 298 -10.45 5.06 -2.12
N TYR A 299 -10.45 6.12 -2.92
CA TYR A 299 -10.65 7.48 -2.47
C TYR A 299 -11.79 8.14 -3.25
N GLN A 300 -12.62 8.93 -2.58
CA GLN A 300 -13.62 9.78 -3.22
C GLN A 300 -13.06 11.20 -3.39
N ALA A 301 -13.03 11.70 -4.61
CA ALA A 301 -12.60 13.05 -4.92
C ALA A 301 -13.74 14.06 -4.72
N LEU A 302 -13.76 14.78 -3.58
CA LEU A 302 -14.88 15.69 -3.23
C LEU A 302 -14.91 16.98 -4.06
N ARG A 303 -13.84 17.27 -4.81
CA ARG A 303 -13.75 18.42 -5.71
C ARG A 303 -14.45 18.21 -7.05
N ALA A 304 -14.78 16.97 -7.40
CA ALA A 304 -15.41 16.61 -8.67
C ALA A 304 -16.93 16.63 -8.54
N ALA A 305 -17.64 16.76 -9.66
CA ALA A 305 -19.09 16.60 -9.69
C ALA A 305 -19.45 15.12 -9.50
N ASP A 306 -20.61 14.85 -8.90
CA ASP A 306 -21.11 13.50 -8.62
C ASP A 306 -20.10 12.60 -7.87
N THR A 307 -20.28 11.28 -7.95
CA THR A 307 -19.42 10.33 -7.24
C THR A 307 -18.23 9.96 -8.11
N THR A 308 -17.13 10.70 -7.97
CA THR A 308 -15.84 10.38 -8.58
C THR A 308 -14.94 9.66 -7.59
N LEU A 309 -14.47 8.48 -7.99
CA LEU A 309 -13.59 7.63 -7.21
C LEU A 309 -12.22 7.50 -7.89
N HIS A 310 -11.15 7.56 -7.10
CA HIS A 310 -9.82 7.13 -7.49
C HIS A 310 -9.56 5.74 -6.89
N LEU A 311 -9.39 4.75 -7.76
CA LEU A 311 -9.00 3.39 -7.40
C LEU A 311 -7.50 3.21 -7.65
N TYR A 312 -6.77 2.85 -6.60
CA TYR A 312 -5.35 2.52 -6.68
C TYR A 312 -5.17 1.01 -6.54
N LEU A 313 -4.46 0.41 -7.49
CA LEU A 313 -3.89 -0.92 -7.36
C LEU A 313 -2.39 -0.78 -7.12
N ILE A 314 -1.92 -1.13 -5.93
CA ILE A 314 -0.52 -0.98 -5.53
C ILE A 314 0.05 -2.28 -4.95
N PRO A 315 1.37 -2.48 -5.00
CA PRO A 315 2.04 -3.44 -4.14
C PRO A 315 1.70 -3.19 -2.67
N ASN A 316 1.72 -4.23 -1.84
CA ASN A 316 1.53 -4.11 -0.40
C ASN A 316 2.77 -3.46 0.28
N ASP A 317 3.00 -2.19 -0.03
CA ASP A 317 4.11 -1.37 0.44
C ASP A 317 3.57 -0.15 1.18
N GLY A 318 3.87 -0.07 2.48
CA GLY A 318 3.40 1.00 3.35
C GLY A 318 3.89 2.40 2.95
N SER A 319 5.00 2.51 2.22
CA SER A 319 5.49 3.79 1.69
C SER A 319 4.56 4.35 0.60
N LEU A 320 4.07 3.49 -0.30
CA LEU A 320 3.15 3.85 -1.38
C LEU A 320 1.78 4.23 -0.83
N GLU A 321 1.25 3.44 0.10
CA GLU A 321 -0.01 3.71 0.80
C GLU A 321 0.03 5.09 1.48
N LYS A 322 1.12 5.39 2.18
CA LYS A 322 1.32 6.67 2.86
C LYS A 322 1.46 7.84 1.88
N ALA A 323 2.16 7.66 0.77
CA ALA A 323 2.31 8.68 -0.27
C ALA A 323 0.96 9.01 -0.94
N ILE A 324 0.17 7.98 -1.27
CA ILE A 324 -1.18 8.14 -1.83
C ILE A 324 -2.08 8.88 -0.85
N ARG A 325 -2.09 8.47 0.43
CA ARG A 325 -2.89 9.15 1.45
C ARG A 325 -2.57 10.65 1.54
N LYS A 326 -1.28 11.01 1.64
CA LYS A 326 -0.84 12.42 1.66
C LYS A 326 -1.25 13.17 0.38
N HIS A 327 -1.14 12.54 -0.78
CA HIS A 327 -1.56 13.13 -2.06
C HIS A 327 -3.07 13.38 -2.10
N GLU A 328 -3.87 12.39 -1.73
CA GLU A 328 -5.34 12.46 -1.77
C GLU A 328 -5.89 13.47 -0.76
N GLU A 329 -5.34 13.51 0.46
CA GLU A 329 -5.68 14.51 1.48
C GLU A 329 -5.42 15.94 0.98
N LYS A 330 -4.27 16.18 0.34
CA LYS A 330 -3.91 17.47 -0.25
C LYS A 330 -4.90 17.91 -1.35
N HIS A 331 -5.57 16.96 -2.00
CA HIS A 331 -6.50 17.21 -3.10
C HIS A 331 -7.98 17.09 -2.71
N GLN A 332 -8.28 17.16 -1.41
CA GLN A 332 -9.65 17.11 -0.87
C GLN A 332 -10.38 15.79 -1.18
N SER A 333 -9.64 14.70 -1.29
CA SER A 333 -10.23 13.37 -1.38
C SER A 333 -10.37 12.74 0.01
N VAL A 334 -11.31 11.82 0.17
CA VAL A 334 -11.51 11.05 1.40
C VAL A 334 -11.37 9.56 1.13
N SER A 335 -10.73 8.82 2.02
CA SER A 335 -10.63 7.37 1.91
C SER A 335 -12.01 6.73 2.07
N VAL A 336 -12.32 5.75 1.22
CA VAL A 336 -13.52 4.94 1.30
C VAL A 336 -13.14 3.58 1.85
N ASP A 337 -13.61 3.28 3.06
CA ASP A 337 -13.23 2.06 3.77
C ASP A 337 -13.82 0.81 3.10
N LYS A 338 -12.92 -0.01 2.53
CA LYS A 338 -13.20 -1.31 1.93
C LYS A 338 -12.02 -2.26 2.16
N PRO A 339 -12.26 -3.59 2.19
CA PRO A 339 -11.19 -4.57 2.30
C PRO A 339 -10.12 -4.35 1.22
N PRO A 340 -8.87 -4.04 1.60
CA PRO A 340 -7.85 -3.72 0.61
C PRO A 340 -7.21 -4.97 -0.01
N GLN A 341 -7.35 -6.16 0.57
CA GLN A 341 -6.60 -7.35 0.16
C GLN A 341 -7.16 -8.00 -1.11
N THR A 342 -6.27 -8.38 -2.04
CA THR A 342 -6.62 -9.13 -3.25
C THR A 342 -6.80 -10.62 -2.96
N ASN A 343 -7.58 -11.30 -3.83
CA ASN A 343 -7.74 -12.75 -3.88
C ASN A 343 -6.46 -13.40 -4.43
N GLY A 344 -5.45 -13.55 -3.58
CA GLY A 344 -4.13 -14.08 -3.96
C GLY A 344 -3.20 -13.03 -4.59
N PRO A 345 -2.01 -13.45 -5.05
CA PRO A 345 -1.05 -12.53 -5.64
C PRO A 345 -1.54 -11.97 -6.98
N LEU A 346 -1.10 -10.76 -7.28
CA LEU A 346 -1.14 -10.20 -8.64
C LEU A 346 0.26 -10.22 -9.22
N TYR A 347 0.40 -9.89 -10.50
CA TYR A 347 1.66 -10.04 -11.21
C TYR A 347 2.11 -8.73 -11.84
N PHE A 348 3.38 -8.39 -11.64
CA PHE A 348 3.96 -7.24 -12.32
C PHE A 348 4.06 -7.46 -13.83
N GLY A 349 3.85 -6.37 -14.58
CA GLY A 349 3.77 -6.38 -16.04
C GLY A 349 2.40 -6.82 -16.57
N THR A 350 1.52 -7.34 -15.72
CA THR A 350 0.17 -7.78 -16.12
C THR A 350 -0.80 -6.61 -16.13
N ASP A 351 -1.72 -6.66 -17.08
CA ASP A 351 -2.76 -5.66 -17.26
C ASP A 351 -4.05 -6.04 -16.55
N TYR A 352 -4.54 -5.15 -15.70
CA TYR A 352 -5.77 -5.31 -14.95
C TYR A 352 -6.84 -4.31 -15.41
N THR A 353 -8.09 -4.74 -15.37
CA THR A 353 -9.26 -3.94 -15.72
C THR A 353 -10.19 -3.84 -14.52
N VAL A 354 -10.79 -2.67 -14.34
CA VAL A 354 -11.85 -2.47 -13.33
C VAL A 354 -13.20 -2.59 -14.02
N CYS A 355 -14.09 -3.38 -13.42
CA CYS A 355 -15.48 -3.48 -13.81
C CYS A 355 -16.36 -2.84 -12.73
N CYS A 356 -17.44 -2.20 -13.15
CA CYS A 356 -18.45 -1.64 -12.26
C CYS A 356 -19.84 -2.15 -12.68
N SER A 357 -20.63 -2.61 -11.72
CA SER A 357 -22.03 -3.01 -11.93
C SER A 357 -22.93 -2.29 -10.91
N PRO A 358 -23.92 -1.50 -11.34
CA PRO A 358 -24.21 -1.08 -12.73
C PRO A 358 -23.06 -0.36 -13.42
N GLU A 359 -23.10 -0.33 -14.76
CA GLU A 359 -22.05 0.28 -15.58
C GLU A 359 -21.84 1.76 -15.20
N ALA A 360 -20.56 2.14 -15.15
CA ALA A 360 -20.07 3.46 -14.78
C ALA A 360 -19.02 3.90 -15.81
N GLU A 361 -18.70 5.19 -15.85
CA GLU A 361 -17.61 5.67 -16.68
C GLU A 361 -16.27 5.37 -15.98
N ILE A 362 -15.38 4.66 -16.66
CA ILE A 362 -14.11 4.18 -16.09
C ILE A 362 -12.95 4.58 -16.99
N THR A 363 -11.98 5.32 -16.44
CA THR A 363 -10.81 5.81 -17.17
C THR A 363 -9.54 5.76 -16.31
N PRO A 364 -8.43 5.16 -16.78
CA PRO A 364 -8.32 4.36 -18.01
C PRO A 364 -9.04 3.01 -17.87
N LYS A 365 -9.38 2.40 -19.01
CA LYS A 365 -10.04 1.07 -19.04
C LYS A 365 -9.15 -0.07 -18.53
N LYS A 366 -7.84 0.14 -18.55
CA LYS A 366 -6.82 -0.88 -18.30
C LYS A 366 -5.62 -0.22 -17.63
N LEU A 367 -5.03 -0.91 -16.67
CA LEU A 367 -3.88 -0.49 -15.89
C LEU A 367 -2.84 -1.61 -15.88
N THR A 368 -1.64 -1.33 -16.37
CA THR A 368 -0.49 -2.23 -16.22
C THR A 368 0.04 -2.14 -14.80
N PHE A 369 0.09 -3.26 -14.09
CA PHE A 369 0.53 -3.29 -12.70
C PHE A 369 2.06 -3.33 -12.60
N SER A 370 2.63 -2.38 -11.87
CA SER A 370 4.08 -2.23 -11.71
C SER A 370 4.42 -1.55 -10.38
N TYR A 371 5.69 -1.59 -10.00
CA TYR A 371 6.20 -0.82 -8.86
C TYR A 371 6.55 0.60 -9.33
N THR A 372 5.86 1.61 -8.81
CA THR A 372 6.15 3.03 -9.07
C THR A 372 6.67 3.67 -7.79
N SER A 373 7.89 4.21 -7.80
CA SER A 373 8.52 4.82 -6.61
C SER A 373 7.62 5.86 -5.93
N TRP A 374 7.65 5.92 -4.59
CA TRP A 374 6.67 6.66 -3.78
C TRP A 374 6.67 8.17 -4.05
N GLU A 375 7.77 8.76 -4.51
CA GLU A 375 7.86 10.17 -4.89
C GLU A 375 7.11 10.50 -6.18
N ASN A 376 6.85 9.49 -7.03
CA ASN A 376 6.11 9.65 -8.27
C ASN A 376 4.61 9.56 -8.02
N ARG A 377 3.85 10.22 -8.91
CA ARG A 377 2.39 10.15 -8.90
C ARG A 377 1.96 8.73 -9.24
N GLN A 378 1.36 8.05 -8.25
CA GLN A 378 0.85 6.70 -8.42
C GLN A 378 -0.31 6.69 -9.44
N PRO A 379 -0.33 5.75 -10.40
CA PRO A 379 -1.43 5.64 -11.33
C PRO A 379 -2.70 5.20 -10.59
N PHE A 380 -3.85 5.71 -11.02
CA PHE A 380 -5.16 5.32 -10.51
C PHE A 380 -6.15 5.19 -11.66
N ILE A 381 -7.21 4.44 -11.39
CA ILE A 381 -8.38 4.35 -12.25
C ILE A 381 -9.45 5.26 -11.68
N GLU A 382 -9.90 6.21 -12.49
CA GLU A 382 -11.05 7.04 -12.17
C GLU A 382 -12.33 6.27 -12.50
N VAL A 383 -13.24 6.19 -11.53
CA VAL A 383 -14.59 5.65 -11.71
C VAL A 383 -15.58 6.75 -11.40
N PHE A 384 -16.32 7.17 -12.43
CA PHE A 384 -17.35 8.20 -12.35
C PHE A 384 -18.74 7.56 -12.38
N ILE A 385 -19.51 7.81 -11.32
CA ILE A 385 -20.87 7.30 -11.14
C ILE A 385 -21.82 8.50 -11.03
N GLU A 386 -22.58 8.73 -12.09
CA GLU A 386 -23.65 9.72 -12.12
C GLU A 386 -24.74 9.33 -11.11
N GLU A 387 -25.03 10.23 -10.16
CA GLU A 387 -26.05 10.07 -9.13
C GLU A 387 -26.13 8.65 -8.48
N MET A 388 -25.16 8.32 -7.61
CA MET A 388 -25.15 7.03 -6.91
C MET A 388 -26.38 6.84 -5.97
N LYS A 389 -27.46 6.30 -6.52
CA LYS A 389 -28.74 6.02 -5.85
C LYS A 389 -28.81 4.63 -5.23
N ARG A 390 -28.08 3.66 -5.79
CA ARG A 390 -28.01 2.26 -5.35
C ARG A 390 -26.57 1.85 -5.10
N SER A 391 -26.38 0.70 -4.47
CA SER A 391 -25.05 0.10 -4.35
C SER A 391 -24.49 -0.26 -5.71
N VAL A 392 -23.17 -0.13 -5.85
CA VAL A 392 -22.41 -0.61 -7.02
C VAL A 392 -21.42 -1.67 -6.56
N GLN A 393 -21.17 -2.66 -7.40
CA GLN A 393 -20.12 -3.64 -7.23
C GLN A 393 -18.95 -3.24 -8.12
N LEU A 394 -17.77 -3.10 -7.51
CA LEU A 394 -16.51 -2.95 -8.20
C LEU A 394 -15.77 -4.27 -8.17
N SER A 395 -15.12 -4.62 -9.27
CA SER A 395 -14.20 -5.74 -9.32
C SER A 395 -12.97 -5.41 -10.13
N VAL A 396 -11.86 -6.06 -9.81
CA VAL A 396 -10.61 -6.01 -10.58
C VAL A 396 -10.36 -7.39 -11.14
N THR A 397 -10.20 -7.47 -12.46
CA THR A 397 -9.92 -8.71 -13.19
C THR A 397 -8.63 -8.56 -13.98
N GLU A 398 -7.88 -9.65 -14.13
CA GLU A 398 -6.79 -9.69 -15.10
C GLU A 398 -7.39 -9.65 -16.51
N SER A 399 -6.79 -8.90 -17.44
CA SER A 399 -7.35 -8.71 -18.79
C SER A 399 -7.53 -10.02 -19.58
N SER A 400 -6.75 -11.06 -19.25
CA SER A 400 -6.77 -12.38 -19.88
C SER A 400 -7.76 -13.35 -19.22
N SER A 401 -8.34 -12.98 -18.08
CA SER A 401 -9.17 -13.85 -17.24
C SER A 401 -10.52 -13.20 -16.92
N ASN A 402 -11.54 -14.02 -16.69
CA ASN A 402 -12.84 -13.57 -16.21
C ASN A 402 -13.01 -13.69 -14.69
N GLU A 403 -11.98 -14.17 -13.98
CA GLU A 403 -12.04 -14.36 -12.53
C GLU A 403 -11.65 -13.07 -11.79
N PRO A 404 -12.51 -12.55 -10.90
CA PRO A 404 -12.21 -11.35 -10.13
C PRO A 404 -11.12 -11.61 -9.09
N ARG A 405 -10.04 -10.84 -9.19
CA ARG A 405 -8.92 -10.84 -8.25
C ARG A 405 -9.16 -9.93 -7.05
N TRP A 406 -10.19 -9.09 -7.09
CA TRP A 406 -10.66 -8.31 -5.96
C TRP A 406 -12.09 -7.86 -6.25
N GLU A 407 -12.91 -7.74 -5.19
CA GLU A 407 -14.28 -7.24 -5.29
C GLU A 407 -14.65 -6.41 -4.07
N ALA A 408 -15.41 -5.34 -4.28
CA ALA A 408 -16.04 -4.60 -3.20
C ALA A 408 -17.39 -4.04 -3.62
N THR A 409 -18.35 -4.10 -2.70
CA THR A 409 -19.64 -3.41 -2.86
C THR A 409 -19.56 -2.04 -2.20
N LEU A 410 -19.73 -0.99 -2.98
CA LEU A 410 -19.92 0.39 -2.50
C LEU A 410 -21.40 0.68 -2.35
N ARG A 411 -21.79 1.20 -1.19
CA ARG A 411 -23.15 1.67 -0.90
C ARG A 411 -23.15 3.19 -0.94
N PRO A 412 -24.28 3.86 -1.26
CA PRO A 412 -24.33 5.32 -1.29
C PRO A 412 -23.83 6.00 -0.01
N LYS A 413 -24.04 5.39 1.16
CA LYS A 413 -23.54 5.92 2.45
C LYS A 413 -22.03 5.80 2.64
N ASP A 414 -21.38 4.90 1.89
CA ASP A 414 -19.92 4.75 1.92
C ASP A 414 -19.25 5.92 1.15
N VAL A 415 -20.00 6.63 0.29
CA VAL A 415 -19.51 7.62 -0.68
C VAL A 415 -20.25 8.97 -0.57
N LYS A 416 -20.89 9.22 0.58
CA LYS A 416 -21.61 10.47 0.85
C LYS A 416 -21.15 11.04 2.18
N ARG A 417 -20.52 12.21 2.12
CA ARG A 417 -20.63 13.19 3.19
C ARG A 417 -21.94 13.92 2.99
N ASP A 418 -22.84 13.83 3.97
CA ASP A 418 -24.12 14.54 3.96
C ASP A 418 -23.92 16.04 3.71
N ALA A 419 -24.55 16.53 2.66
CA ALA A 419 -24.82 17.96 2.43
C ALA A 419 -25.84 18.54 3.45
N SER A 420 -26.10 17.83 4.56
CA SER A 420 -26.88 18.28 5.71
C SER A 420 -26.06 18.27 7.01
N SER A 421 -24.74 18.43 6.91
CA SER A 421 -23.93 18.99 7.98
C SER A 421 -23.55 20.41 7.58
N GLY A 422 -24.35 21.38 8.05
CA GLY A 422 -24.04 22.80 7.87
C GLY A 422 -22.62 23.09 8.37
N GLU A 423 -21.83 23.69 7.49
CA GLU A 423 -20.67 24.53 7.77
C GLU A 423 -19.94 24.26 9.10
N HIS A 424 -18.91 23.43 9.05
CA HIS A 424 -17.72 23.65 9.87
C HIS A 424 -16.50 23.84 8.97
N HIS A 425 -16.33 25.08 8.54
CA HIS A 425 -15.03 25.62 8.19
C HIS A 425 -14.08 25.54 9.40
N ALA A 426 -12.99 24.82 9.19
CA ALA A 426 -11.68 25.03 9.78
C ALA A 426 -10.70 24.33 8.83
N GLY A 427 -10.25 24.96 7.74
CA GLY A 427 -9.08 25.83 7.75
C GLY A 427 -7.89 25.01 8.27
N GLY A 428 -7.09 24.37 7.43
CA GLY A 428 -6.14 25.06 6.57
C GLY A 428 -4.97 25.51 7.43
N GLY A 429 -3.93 24.69 7.52
CA GLY A 429 -2.69 24.98 8.22
C GLY A 429 -1.88 26.06 7.51
N THR A 430 -2.35 27.30 7.56
CA THR A 430 -1.49 28.43 7.89
C THR A 430 -1.69 28.66 9.38
N GLY A 431 -0.63 28.85 10.16
CA GLY A 431 -0.74 28.98 11.63
C GLY A 431 -1.91 29.87 12.02
N LYS A 432 -2.97 29.27 12.59
CA LYS A 432 -4.16 30.02 13.00
C LYS A 432 -3.75 30.95 14.12
N THR A 433 -4.02 32.23 13.94
CA THR A 433 -3.75 33.23 14.97
C THR A 433 -4.75 33.08 16.12
N MET A 434 -4.44 33.63 17.30
CA MET A 434 -5.38 33.66 18.42
C MET A 434 -6.73 34.29 18.04
N ARG A 435 -6.71 35.27 17.13
CA ARG A 435 -7.91 35.91 16.59
C ARG A 435 -8.75 34.93 15.76
N ASP A 436 -8.12 34.05 14.98
CA ASP A 436 -8.82 33.00 14.22
C ASP A 436 -9.46 31.97 15.14
N HIS A 437 -8.77 31.59 16.22
CA HIS A 437 -9.33 30.68 17.22
C HIS A 437 -10.54 31.26 17.95
N LEU A 438 -10.51 32.56 18.27
CA LEU A 438 -11.67 33.25 18.83
C LEU A 438 -12.81 33.35 17.83
N LEU A 439 -12.51 33.67 16.56
CA LEU A 439 -13.53 33.75 15.51
C LEU A 439 -14.22 32.40 15.28
N ASP A 440 -13.44 31.33 15.16
CA ASP A 440 -13.94 29.97 15.00
C ASP A 440 -14.82 29.59 16.19
N THR A 441 -14.42 29.98 17.41
CA THR A 441 -15.20 29.70 18.62
C THR A 441 -16.55 30.43 18.61
N LEU A 442 -16.58 31.72 18.26
CA LEU A 442 -17.82 32.50 18.16
C LEU A 442 -18.73 32.02 17.02
N LYS A 443 -18.16 31.59 15.88
CA LYS A 443 -18.92 31.00 14.76
C LYS A 443 -19.56 29.65 15.09
N ASN A 444 -18.97 28.91 16.03
CA ASN A 444 -19.50 27.62 16.47
C ASN A 444 -20.64 27.75 17.50
N LEU A 445 -20.98 28.95 17.95
CA LEU A 445 -22.16 29.20 18.77
C LEU A 445 -23.42 29.21 17.90
N ARG A 446 -24.43 28.44 18.28
CA ARG A 446 -25.76 28.51 17.67
C ARG A 446 -26.36 29.89 17.91
N LYS A 447 -27.30 30.32 17.06
CA LYS A 447 -27.95 31.64 17.16
C LYS A 447 -28.50 31.97 18.56
N GLY A 448 -29.05 30.98 19.26
CA GLY A 448 -29.51 31.14 20.65
C GLY A 448 -28.37 31.32 21.65
N GLU A 449 -27.31 30.52 21.52
CA GLU A 449 -26.12 30.56 22.38
C GLU A 449 -25.32 31.86 22.17
N LEU A 450 -25.26 32.37 20.95
CA LEU A 450 -24.62 33.66 20.65
C LEU A 450 -25.40 34.83 21.28
N LYS A 451 -26.73 34.73 21.35
CA LYS A 451 -27.56 35.72 22.05
C LYS A 451 -27.31 35.68 23.56
N GLU A 452 -27.20 34.49 24.14
CA GLU A 452 -26.84 34.32 25.54
C GLU A 452 -25.41 34.81 25.83
N PHE A 453 -24.46 34.52 24.95
CA PHE A 453 -23.08 34.99 25.02
C PHE A 453 -23.03 36.53 25.12
N LYS A 454 -23.72 37.23 24.22
CA LYS A 454 -23.82 38.70 24.23
C LYS A 454 -24.45 39.23 25.52
N SER A 455 -25.49 38.57 26.01
CA SER A 455 -26.15 38.97 27.27
C SER A 455 -25.25 38.74 28.47
N LYS A 456 -24.45 37.67 28.48
CA LYS A 456 -23.52 37.38 29.58
C LYS A 456 -22.29 38.26 29.56
N LEU A 457 -21.87 38.74 28.39
CA LEU A 457 -20.73 39.65 28.26
C LEU A 457 -20.94 40.99 28.98
N THR A 458 -22.19 41.44 29.14
CA THR A 458 -22.52 42.68 29.86
C THR A 458 -22.57 42.51 31.38
N ASP A 459 -22.60 41.26 31.87
CA ASP A 459 -22.93 40.95 33.26
C ASP A 459 -21.88 40.06 33.95
N ILE A 460 -20.81 39.67 33.24
CA ILE A 460 -19.78 38.77 33.77
C ILE A 460 -18.76 39.49 34.65
N GLU A 461 -18.36 38.90 35.78
CA GLU A 461 -17.33 39.51 36.63
C GLU A 461 -16.00 39.66 35.88
N LEU A 462 -15.51 40.90 35.78
CA LEU A 462 -14.25 41.26 35.13
C LEU A 462 -13.16 41.56 36.17
N GLU A 463 -11.90 41.57 35.74
CA GLU A 463 -10.75 41.92 36.58
C GLU A 463 -10.69 43.43 36.85
N GLU A 464 -10.03 43.83 37.94
CA GLU A 464 -9.86 45.23 38.30
C GLU A 464 -9.19 46.01 37.16
N GLY A 465 -9.86 47.07 36.70
CA GLY A 465 -9.39 47.92 35.60
C GLY A 465 -10.07 47.70 34.26
N TYR A 466 -10.97 46.72 34.13
CA TYR A 466 -11.77 46.49 32.93
C TYR A 466 -13.25 46.81 33.14
N ASP A 467 -13.89 47.39 32.13
CA ASP A 467 -15.31 47.71 32.09
C ASP A 467 -16.05 46.88 31.01
N HIS A 468 -17.35 46.72 31.17
CA HIS A 468 -18.17 45.95 30.25
C HIS A 468 -18.38 46.67 28.91
N ILE A 469 -18.36 45.89 27.82
CA ILE A 469 -18.79 46.37 26.51
C ILE A 469 -20.27 46.80 26.58
N PRO A 470 -20.63 48.05 26.24
CA PRO A 470 -22.00 48.52 26.35
C PRO A 470 -22.95 47.74 25.44
N ARG A 471 -24.10 47.32 25.99
CA ARG A 471 -25.10 46.50 25.30
C ARG A 471 -25.49 47.00 23.91
N GLY A 472 -25.58 48.32 23.72
CA GLY A 472 -25.92 48.92 22.42
C GLY A 472 -24.95 48.57 21.29
N HIS A 473 -23.69 48.24 21.58
CA HIS A 473 -22.71 47.81 20.58
C HIS A 473 -22.85 46.32 20.19
N LEU A 474 -23.68 45.55 20.92
CA LEU A 474 -23.84 44.10 20.73
C LEU A 474 -25.15 43.73 19.99
N GLU A 475 -26.05 44.70 19.78
CA GLU A 475 -27.45 44.46 19.37
C GLU A 475 -27.68 44.13 17.88
N SER A 476 -26.65 44.10 17.02
CA SER A 476 -26.78 43.58 15.64
C SER A 476 -25.47 43.01 15.08
N THR A 477 -24.70 42.37 15.95
CA THR A 477 -23.29 42.11 15.69
C THR A 477 -23.06 40.64 15.28
N GLU A 478 -22.62 40.38 14.05
CA GLU A 478 -22.20 39.03 13.60
C GLU A 478 -20.93 38.57 14.34
N PRO A 479 -20.58 37.26 14.39
CA PRO A 479 -19.43 36.75 15.14
C PRO A 479 -18.10 37.48 14.90
N VAL A 480 -17.88 37.97 13.67
CA VAL A 480 -16.70 38.75 13.28
C VAL A 480 -16.64 40.11 14.00
N GLU A 481 -17.77 40.81 14.06
CA GLU A 481 -17.82 42.13 14.69
C GLU A 481 -17.75 42.01 16.23
N ILE A 482 -18.26 40.92 16.81
CA ILE A 482 -18.13 40.64 18.26
C ILE A 482 -16.65 40.43 18.60
N LEU A 483 -15.93 39.68 17.77
CA LEU A 483 -14.49 39.49 17.92
C LEU A 483 -13.74 40.83 17.88
N ASP A 484 -14.07 41.69 16.93
CA ASP A 484 -13.45 43.02 16.83
C ASP A 484 -13.69 43.85 18.08
N LEU A 485 -14.90 43.84 18.63
CA LEU A 485 -15.21 44.52 19.88
C LEU A 485 -14.44 43.93 21.06
N LEU A 486 -14.38 42.60 21.18
CA LEU A 486 -13.65 41.91 22.25
C LEU A 486 -12.15 42.26 22.21
N VAL A 487 -11.52 42.13 21.04
CA VAL A 487 -10.08 42.41 20.88
C VAL A 487 -9.77 43.89 21.07
N LYS A 488 -10.64 44.79 20.56
CA LYS A 488 -10.45 46.24 20.69
C LYS A 488 -10.64 46.74 22.12
N HIS A 489 -11.60 46.17 22.86
CA HIS A 489 -11.99 46.64 24.20
C HIS A 489 -11.14 46.00 25.30
N TYR A 490 -10.88 44.69 25.20
CA TYR A 490 -10.16 43.94 26.23
C TYR A 490 -8.68 43.69 25.89
N GLY A 491 -8.29 43.84 24.61
CA GLY A 491 -6.98 43.41 24.15
C GLY A 491 -6.91 41.90 23.92
N ASN A 492 -5.90 41.47 23.20
CA ASN A 492 -5.74 40.12 22.65
C ASN A 492 -5.82 39.00 23.72
N ASP A 493 -5.02 39.06 24.77
CA ASP A 493 -4.93 37.99 25.77
C ASP A 493 -6.15 37.96 26.70
N TYR A 494 -6.62 39.14 27.12
CA TYR A 494 -7.77 39.25 28.02
C TYR A 494 -9.08 38.96 27.30
N ALA A 495 -9.20 39.26 25.99
CA ALA A 495 -10.34 38.87 25.18
C ALA A 495 -10.54 37.34 25.15
N VAL A 496 -9.47 36.54 25.09
CA VAL A 496 -9.56 35.08 25.19
C VAL A 496 -10.11 34.66 26.54
N LYS A 497 -9.55 35.23 27.62
CA LYS A 497 -9.96 34.92 28.98
C LYS A 497 -11.44 35.22 29.21
N VAL A 498 -11.89 36.42 28.84
CA VAL A 498 -13.29 36.83 28.92
C VAL A 498 -14.18 35.92 28.08
N THR A 499 -13.77 35.58 26.85
CA THR A 499 -14.52 34.66 25.99
C THR A 499 -14.69 33.29 26.64
N MET A 500 -13.63 32.73 27.23
CA MET A 500 -13.71 31.45 27.95
C MET A 500 -14.65 31.52 29.16
N MET A 501 -14.55 32.59 29.97
CA MET A 501 -15.42 32.78 31.13
C MET A 501 -16.89 32.87 30.73
N VAL A 502 -17.20 33.60 29.66
CA VAL A 502 -18.58 33.72 29.15
C VAL A 502 -19.08 32.38 28.60
N LEU A 503 -18.26 31.64 27.85
CA LEU A 503 -18.62 30.30 27.35
C LEU A 503 -18.92 29.31 28.49
N GLU A 504 -18.12 29.33 29.56
CA GLU A 504 -18.38 28.53 30.76
C GLU A 504 -19.69 28.96 31.45
N ALA A 505 -19.99 30.26 31.49
CA ALA A 505 -21.21 30.81 32.09
C ALA A 505 -22.50 30.51 31.30
N ILE A 506 -22.42 30.28 29.99
CA ILE A 506 -23.55 29.83 29.13
C ILE A 506 -23.54 28.31 28.90
N ASN A 507 -22.79 27.56 29.71
CA ASN A 507 -22.68 26.09 29.66
C ASN A 507 -22.08 25.52 28.36
N GLN A 508 -21.33 26.33 27.59
CA GLN A 508 -20.59 25.91 26.40
C GLN A 508 -19.16 25.45 26.74
N ARG A 509 -19.06 24.53 27.70
CA ARG A 509 -17.77 24.06 28.27
C ARG A 509 -16.86 23.41 27.23
N ALA A 510 -17.44 22.69 26.26
CA ALA A 510 -16.68 22.06 25.18
C ALA A 510 -16.01 23.10 24.25
N LEU A 511 -16.69 24.22 23.97
CA LEU A 511 -16.11 25.32 23.18
C LEU A 511 -15.05 26.07 23.97
N ALA A 512 -15.25 26.27 25.28
CA ALA A 512 -14.25 26.88 26.15
C ALA A 512 -12.96 26.04 26.20
N GLU A 513 -13.07 24.71 26.30
CA GLU A 513 -11.89 23.82 26.34
C GLU A 513 -11.17 23.71 24.99
N ARG A 514 -11.93 23.74 23.88
CA ARG A 514 -11.35 23.83 22.54
C ARG A 514 -10.56 25.12 22.35
N LEU A 515 -11.10 26.25 22.77
CA LEU A 515 -10.41 27.54 22.75
C LEU A 515 -9.16 27.52 23.64
N ARG A 516 -9.26 26.96 24.85
CA ARG A 516 -8.14 26.78 25.80
C ARG A 516 -7.00 25.95 25.19
N SER A 517 -7.34 24.86 24.51
CA SER A 517 -6.37 23.97 23.87
C SER A 517 -5.70 24.62 22.66
N ALA A 518 -6.47 25.33 21.85
CA ALA A 518 -5.99 26.03 20.67
C ALA A 518 -4.98 27.14 21.02
N VAL A 519 -5.31 27.99 21.99
CA VAL A 519 -4.43 29.10 22.41
C VAL A 519 -3.16 28.60 23.11
N ARG A 520 -3.19 27.44 23.77
CA ARG A 520 -2.01 26.81 24.38
C ARG A 520 -1.00 26.29 23.33
N CYS A 521 -1.49 25.89 22.15
CA CYS A 521 -0.62 25.48 21.04
C CYS A 521 0.03 26.69 20.36
N SER A 522 -0.67 27.83 20.24
CA SER A 522 -0.14 29.05 19.58
C SER A 522 0.90 29.83 20.39
N LEU A 523 1.12 29.54 21.67
CA LEU A 523 2.12 30.19 22.54
C LEU A 523 3.46 29.43 22.62
N LYS A 524 3.60 28.32 21.87
CA LYS A 524 4.83 27.51 21.80
C LYS A 524 5.59 27.67 20.48
N ASP A 525 5.17 28.62 19.64
CA ASP A 525 5.86 29.07 18.43
C ASP A 525 6.68 30.33 18.70
#